data_AF-A0A011UDG3-F1
#
_entry.id   AF-A0A011UDG3-F1
#
_cell.length_a   1.000
_cell.length_b   1.000
_cell.length_c   1.000
_cell.angle_alpha   90.00
_cell.angle_beta   90.00
_cell.angle_gamma   90.00
#
_symmetry.space_group_name_H-M   'P 1'
#
loop_
_entity.id
_entity.type
_entity.pdbx_description
1 polymer ?
#
loop_
_entity_poly.entity_id
_entity_poly.type
_entity_poly.pdbx_seq_one_letter_code
_entity_poly.pdbx_strand_id
1 'polypeptide(L)'
;MFLHKHNSETYADMVNLFQSEQRVAAVQPTGTGKSYLIMQLIVDNADKRFAVCSPSTYIFELMKSLAEENGISLENTDFLTYTKLAQTE
;
A
#
# COMPACT_ATOMS: atom_id res chain seq x y z
N MET A 1 9.58 -9.74 3.62
CA MET A 1 9.63 -8.39 4.21
C MET A 1 9.34 -8.47 5.71
N PHE A 2 10.10 -7.78 6.55
CA PHE A 2 9.90 -7.74 8.01
C PHE A 2 9.16 -6.46 8.41
N LEU A 3 8.03 -6.57 9.13
CA LEU A 3 7.33 -5.41 9.69
C LEU A 3 7.85 -5.12 11.10
N HIS A 4 8.26 -3.87 11.34
CA HIS A 4 8.49 -3.38 12.70
C HIS A 4 7.19 -3.43 13.52
N LYS A 5 7.32 -3.48 14.85
CA LYS A 5 6.19 -3.63 15.80
C LYS A 5 5.00 -2.72 15.47
N HIS A 6 5.24 -1.42 15.30
CA HIS A 6 4.17 -0.46 15.02
C HIS A 6 3.46 -0.72 13.68
N ASN A 7 4.19 -1.20 12.66
CA ASN A 7 3.61 -1.57 11.38
C ASN A 7 2.83 -2.89 11.47
N SER A 8 3.35 -3.86 12.22
CA SER A 8 2.65 -5.13 12.45
C SER A 8 1.35 -4.94 13.20
N GLU A 9 1.33 -4.09 14.23
CA GLU A 9 0.12 -3.74 14.99
C GLU A 9 -0.88 -3.02 14.08
N THR A 10 -0.43 -1.99 13.35
CA THR A 10 -1.29 -1.26 12.39
C THR A 10 -1.87 -2.21 11.34
N TYR A 11 -1.07 -3.13 10.80
CA TYR A 11 -1.52 -4.07 9.78
C TYR A 11 -2.55 -5.07 10.31
N ALA A 12 -2.33 -5.61 11.51
CA ALA A 12 -3.28 -6.52 12.16
C ALA A 12 -4.63 -5.83 12.39
N ASP A 13 -4.62 -4.58 12.87
CA ASP A 13 -5.83 -3.78 13.05
C ASP A 13 -6.53 -3.52 11.71
N MET A 14 -5.78 -3.20 10.65
CA MET A 14 -6.33 -3.02 9.31
C MET A 14 -7.05 -4.27 8.81
N VAL A 15 -6.40 -5.44 8.89
CA VAL A 15 -6.96 -6.72 8.43
C VAL A 15 -8.21 -7.09 9.24
N ASN A 16 -8.18 -6.89 10.56
CA ASN A 16 -9.32 -7.14 11.42
C ASN A 16 -10.52 -6.23 11.05
N LEU A 17 -10.28 -4.94 10.81
CA LEU A 17 -11.32 -4.00 10.39
C LEU A 17 -11.92 -4.37 9.04
N PHE A 18 -11.12 -4.85 8.08
CA PHE A 18 -11.62 -5.28 6.77
C PHE A 18 -12.58 -6.49 6.84
N GLN A 19 -12.69 -7.18 7.98
CA GLN A 19 -13.67 -8.25 8.16
C GLN A 19 -15.10 -7.72 8.29
N SER A 20 -15.29 -6.51 8.82
CA SER A 20 -16.61 -5.87 8.97
C SER A 20 -16.78 -4.62 8.12
N GLU A 21 -15.69 -3.94 7.78
CA GLU A 21 -15.70 -2.67 7.07
C GLU A 21 -15.20 -2.80 5.64
N GLN A 22 -15.80 -2.02 4.74
CA GLN A 22 -15.36 -1.95 3.34
C GLN A 22 -14.26 -0.90 3.12
N ARG A 23 -14.01 -0.04 4.10
CA ARG A 23 -13.07 1.08 4.01
C ARG A 23 -12.33 1.23 5.32
N VAL A 24 -11.01 1.20 5.25
CA VAL A 24 -10.12 1.34 6.42
C VAL A 24 -9.11 2.44 6.14
N ALA A 25 -8.86 3.28 7.14
CA ALA A 25 -7.86 4.34 7.07
C ALA A 25 -6.74 4.06 8.08
N ALA A 26 -5.51 3.89 7.59
CA ALA A 26 -4.32 3.80 8.43
C ALA A 26 -3.66 5.17 8.54
N VAL A 27 -3.68 5.77 9.74
CA VAL A 27 -3.10 7.09 9.99
C VAL A 27 -1.70 6.92 10.58
N GLN A 28 -0.69 7.20 9.77
CA GLN A 28 0.71 7.14 10.20
C GLN A 28 1.53 8.35 9.71
N PRO A 29 2.50 8.86 10.50
CA PRO A 29 3.41 9.93 10.09
C PRO A 29 4.21 9.60 8.81
N THR A 30 4.77 10.63 8.18
CA THR A 30 5.70 10.43 7.04
C THR A 30 6.96 9.70 7.51
N GLY A 31 7.46 8.76 6.71
CA GLY A 31 8.67 8.00 7.02
C GLY A 31 8.48 6.76 7.91
N THR A 32 7.27 6.47 8.41
CA THR A 32 7.04 5.32 9.31
C THR A 32 6.73 4.00 8.61
N GLY A 33 6.62 4.00 7.27
CA GLY A 33 6.50 2.77 6.48
C GLY A 33 5.09 2.44 5.96
N LYS A 34 4.24 3.43 5.67
CA LYS A 34 2.92 3.19 5.04
C LYS A 34 2.97 2.29 3.80
N SER A 35 4.00 2.42 2.95
CA SER A 35 4.18 1.55 1.78
C SER A 35 4.36 0.08 2.15
N TYR A 36 4.95 -0.22 3.32
CA TYR A 36 5.09 -1.59 3.83
C TYR A 36 3.73 -2.20 4.17
N LEU A 37 2.79 -1.42 4.70
CA LEU A 37 1.42 -1.88 4.96
C LEU A 37 0.70 -2.23 3.65
N ILE A 38 0.85 -1.38 2.62
CA ILE A 38 0.26 -1.61 1.28
C ILE A 38 0.82 -2.90 0.67
N MET A 39 2.15 -3.07 0.68
CA MET A 39 2.77 -4.27 0.12
C MET A 39 2.41 -5.53 0.89
N GLN A 40 2.35 -5.48 2.23
CA GLN A 40 1.92 -6.64 3.02
C GLN A 40 0.47 -7.03 2.65
N LEU A 41 -0.41 -6.05 2.48
CA LEU A 41 -1.79 -6.30 2.05
C LEU A 41 -1.86 -6.98 0.68
N ILE A 42 -1.01 -6.57 -0.26
CA ILE A 42 -0.90 -7.18 -1.60
C ILE A 42 -0.42 -8.63 -1.49
N VAL A 43 0.64 -8.88 -0.72
CA VAL A 43 1.23 -10.22 -0.53
C VAL A 43 0.23 -11.19 0.08
N ASP A 44 -0.50 -10.78 1.11
CA ASP A 44 -1.45 -11.65 1.81
C ASP A 44 -2.73 -11.94 0.98
N ASN A 45 -2.92 -11.23 -0.14
CA ASN A 45 -4.10 -11.34 -1.00
C ASN A 45 -3.69 -11.47 -2.48
N ALA A 46 -2.72 -12.32 -2.78
CA ALA A 46 -2.19 -12.51 -4.14
C ALA A 46 -3.25 -12.93 -5.18
N ASP A 47 -4.39 -13.46 -4.73
CA ASP A 47 -5.54 -13.83 -5.56
C ASP A 47 -6.41 -12.64 -5.99
N LYS A 48 -6.21 -11.45 -5.39
CA LYS A 48 -6.99 -10.24 -5.66
C LYS A 48 -6.24 -9.28 -6.58
N ARG A 49 -6.97 -8.33 -7.17
CA ARG A 49 -6.40 -7.21 -7.92
C ARG A 49 -6.35 -5.95 -7.07
N PHE A 50 -5.25 -5.22 -7.17
CA PHE A 50 -5.02 -3.99 -6.43
C PHE A 50 -4.90 -2.79 -7.37
N ALA A 51 -5.38 -1.63 -6.90
CA ALA A 51 -5.14 -0.35 -7.53
C ALA A 51 -4.46 0.58 -6.51
N VAL A 52 -3.18 0.89 -6.74
CA VAL A 52 -2.39 1.78 -5.88
C VAL A 52 -2.42 3.17 -6.49
N CYS A 53 -3.07 4.10 -5.79
CA CYS A 53 -3.25 5.47 -6.23
C CYS A 53 -2.27 6.41 -5.51
N SER A 54 -1.62 7.31 -6.26
CA SER A 54 -0.63 8.25 -5.71
C SER A 54 -0.59 9.56 -6.51
N PRO A 55 -0.20 10.71 -5.92
CA PRO A 55 -0.15 11.97 -6.65
C PRO A 55 1.04 12.06 -7.62
N SER A 56 2.02 11.16 -7.55
CA SER A 56 3.16 11.15 -8.45
C SER A 56 3.67 9.73 -8.72
N THR A 57 4.30 9.55 -9.88
CA THR A 57 4.93 8.28 -10.27
C THR A 57 6.17 7.95 -9.43
N TYR A 58 6.83 8.97 -8.84
CA TYR A 58 7.98 8.77 -7.95
C TYR A 58 7.69 7.81 -6.79
N ILE A 59 6.49 7.90 -6.20
CA ILE A 59 6.08 7.02 -5.11
C ILE A 59 5.93 5.57 -5.59
N PHE A 60 5.51 5.37 -6.84
CA PHE A 60 5.41 4.04 -7.44
C PHE A 60 6.79 3.44 -7.69
N GLU A 61 7.72 4.22 -8.22
CA GLU A 61 9.10 3.75 -8.44
C GLU A 61 9.76 3.35 -7.11
N LEU A 62 9.60 4.15 -6.05
CA LEU A 62 10.07 3.77 -4.71
C LEU A 62 9.44 2.46 -4.21
N MET A 63 8.13 2.27 -4.42
CA MET A 63 7.43 1.06 -4.02
C MET A 63 7.89 -0.17 -4.81
N LYS A 64 8.12 -0.02 -6.13
CA LYS A 64 8.63 -1.09 -6.99
C LYS A 64 10.04 -1.50 -6.61
N SER A 65 10.95 -0.54 -6.39
CA SER A 65 12.31 -0.84 -5.92
C SER A 65 12.28 -1.58 -4.60
N LEU A 66 11.45 -1.14 -3.66
CA LEU A 66 11.31 -1.80 -2.36
C LEU A 66 10.71 -3.22 -2.49
N ALA A 67 9.77 -3.42 -3.40
CA ALA A 67 9.22 -4.74 -3.69
C ALA A 67 10.27 -5.67 -4.29
N GLU A 68 11.09 -5.19 -5.24
CA GLU A 68 12.19 -5.94 -5.85
C GLU A 68 13.23 -6.35 -4.79
N GLU A 69 13.66 -5.41 -3.93
CA GLU A 69 14.57 -5.68 -2.80
C GLU A 69 14.03 -6.75 -1.84
N ASN A 70 12.70 -6.90 -1.74
CA ASN A 70 12.04 -7.85 -0.86
C ASN A 70 11.50 -9.11 -1.57
N GLY A 71 11.72 -9.25 -2.88
CA GLY A 71 11.21 -10.37 -3.68
C GLY A 71 9.67 -10.44 -3.74
N ILE A 72 8.99 -9.30 -3.68
CA ILE A 72 7.53 -9.19 -3.71
C ILE A 72 7.06 -9.01 -5.16
N SER A 73 6.15 -9.88 -5.61
CA SER A 73 5.46 -9.70 -6.90
C SER A 73 4.38 -8.63 -6.79
N LEU A 74 4.35 -7.73 -7.78
CA LEU A 74 3.34 -6.69 -7.95
C LEU A 74 2.52 -6.88 -9.23
N GLU A 75 2.53 -8.07 -9.83
CA GLU A 75 1.86 -8.36 -11.10
C GLU A 75 0.34 -8.17 -11.06
N ASN A 76 -0.27 -8.31 -9.88
CA ASN A 76 -1.70 -8.10 -9.64
C ASN A 76 -2.05 -6.65 -9.26
N THR A 77 -1.13 -5.70 -9.45
CA THR A 77 -1.27 -4.31 -8.98
C THR A 77 -1.18 -3.29 -10.11
N ASP A 78 -2.24 -2.50 -10.28
CA ASP A 78 -2.30 -1.35 -11.18
C ASP A 78 -1.88 -0.06 -10.44
N PHE A 79 -1.00 0.75 -11.06
CA PHE A 79 -0.51 2.01 -10.48
C PHE A 79 -1.13 3.22 -11.17
N LEU A 80 -1.88 4.03 -10.42
CA LEU A 80 -2.73 5.09 -10.97
C LEU A 80 -2.41 6.46 -10.37
N THR A 81 -2.00 7.41 -11.21
CA THR A 81 -1.85 8.80 -10.75
C THR A 81 -3.20 9.52 -10.74
N TYR A 82 -3.45 10.31 -9.71
CA TYR A 82 -4.64 11.18 -9.63
C TYR A 82 -4.30 12.67 -9.79
N THR A 83 -3.07 13.00 -10.20
CA THR A 83 -2.57 14.38 -10.35
C THR A 83 -3.46 15.22 -11.26
N LYS A 84 -4.02 14.63 -12.33
CA LYS A 84 -4.94 15.32 -13.25
C LYS A 84 -6.34 15.56 -12.67
N LEU A 85 -6.78 14.79 -11.67
CA LEU A 85 -8.08 14.97 -11.03
C LEU A 85 -8.10 16.13 -10.01
N ALA A 86 -6.92 16.58 -9.57
CA ALA A 86 -6.76 17.72 -8.66
C ALA A 86 -6.66 19.07 -9.40
N GLN A 87 -6.54 19.07 -10.72
CA GLN A 87 -6.61 20.27 -11.54
C GLN A 87 -8.07 20.51 -11.90
N THR A 88 -8.79 21.21 -11.02
CA THR A 88 -10.08 21.81 -11.38
C THR A 88 -9.79 22.90 -12.42
N GLU A 89 -10.40 22.82 -13.60
CA GLU A 89 -10.43 23.94 -14.57
C GLU A 89 -11.11 25.17 -13.97
#